data_AF-A0A075G990-F1
#
_entry.id   AF-A0A075G990-F1
#
_cell.length_a   1.000
_cell.length_b   1.000
_cell.length_c   1.000
_cell.angle_alpha   90.00
_cell.angle_beta   90.00
_cell.angle_gamma   90.00
#
_symmetry.space_group_name_H-M   'P 1'
#
loop_
_entity.id
_entity.type
_entity.pdbx_description
1 polymer ?
#
loop_
_entity_poly.entity_id
_entity_poly.type
_entity_poly.pdbx_seq_one_letter_code
_entity_poly.pdbx_strand_id
1 'polypeptide(L)'
;MPEGLLEELKAVLSKDDAPFLRHLGKHLSLEWLPSDESRLGMTRFEYDHNELFRRRRLRVAPGAVTIGLNPILAEDGVLFRHTLVHELLHAAGMIEHGGNHADLVKQIAPAPNLAESSVLRKMRQEVLDSLPERQWICGNCGHTWDRLRISAPSRCPKCARPFSPQ
;
A
#
# COMPACT_ATOMS: atom_id res chain seq x y z
N MET A 1 2.55 -14.69 11.90
CA MET A 1 3.50 -14.22 10.86
C MET A 1 3.72 -15.37 9.90
N PRO A 2 3.69 -15.16 8.57
CA PRO A 2 3.98 -16.22 7.61
C PRO A 2 5.39 -16.78 7.81
N GLU A 3 5.51 -18.10 7.73
CA GLU A 3 6.77 -18.79 7.94
C GLU A 3 7.80 -18.40 6.86
N GLY A 4 9.07 -18.23 7.25
CA GLY A 4 10.16 -17.92 6.32
C GLY A 4 10.23 -16.48 5.79
N LEU A 5 9.18 -15.67 5.93
CA LEU A 5 9.13 -14.32 5.33
C LEU A 5 10.22 -13.37 5.85
N LEU A 6 10.54 -13.42 7.15
CA LEU A 6 11.64 -12.64 7.71
C LEU A 6 13.01 -13.09 7.19
N GLU A 7 13.18 -14.37 6.89
CA GLU A 7 14.43 -14.89 6.33
C GLU A 7 14.56 -14.52 4.84
N GLU A 8 13.45 -14.54 4.09
CA GLU A 8 13.38 -14.02 2.73
C GLU A 8 13.79 -12.54 2.69
N LEU A 9 13.25 -11.71 3.59
CA LEU A 9 13.62 -10.31 3.72
C LEU A 9 15.11 -10.13 4.06
N LYS A 10 15.67 -10.92 4.98
CA LYS A 10 17.09 -10.89 5.33
C LYS A 10 18.01 -11.31 4.18
N ALA A 11 17.53 -12.17 3.28
CA ALA A 11 18.30 -12.61 2.12
C ALA A 11 18.36 -11.53 1.02
N VAL A 12 17.30 -10.73 0.89
CA VAL A 12 17.19 -9.70 -0.16
C VAL A 12 17.71 -8.33 0.30
N LEU A 13 17.57 -8.00 1.59
CA LEU A 13 17.90 -6.68 2.12
C LEU A 13 19.33 -6.61 2.67
N SER A 14 20.04 -5.55 2.29
CA SER A 14 21.31 -5.22 2.92
C SER A 14 21.11 -4.64 4.33
N LYS A 15 22.11 -4.81 5.21
CA LYS A 15 22.08 -4.22 6.56
C LYS A 15 22.14 -2.69 6.57
N ASP A 16 22.52 -2.08 5.46
CA ASP A 16 22.61 -0.63 5.33
C ASP A 16 21.25 -0.02 4.97
N ASP A 17 20.42 -0.75 4.21
CA ASP A 17 19.07 -0.32 3.83
C ASP A 17 18.03 -0.58 4.94
N ALA A 18 18.22 -1.65 5.72
CA ALA A 18 17.25 -2.17 6.68
C ALA A 18 17.82 -2.27 8.12
N PRO A 19 18.08 -1.13 8.79
CA PRO A 19 18.81 -1.06 10.06
C PRO A 19 18.12 -1.76 11.24
N PHE A 20 16.80 -1.94 11.18
CA PHE A 20 16.02 -2.59 12.24
C PHE A 20 15.75 -4.07 11.97
N LEU A 21 16.04 -4.58 10.78
CA LEU A 21 15.67 -5.93 10.34
C LEU A 21 16.14 -7.03 11.31
N ARG A 22 17.36 -6.91 11.84
CA ARG A 22 17.92 -7.86 12.81
C ARG A 22 17.23 -7.86 14.17
N HIS A 23 16.48 -6.80 14.49
CA HIS A 23 15.78 -6.62 15.75
C HIS A 23 14.31 -7.05 15.68
N LEU A 24 13.70 -7.10 14.49
CA LEU A 24 12.27 -7.35 14.33
C LEU A 24 11.78 -8.64 14.99
N GLY A 25 12.55 -9.73 14.94
CA GLY A 25 12.09 -11.02 15.47
C GLY A 25 11.68 -11.02 16.96
N LYS A 26 12.19 -10.07 17.77
CA LYS A 26 11.82 -9.93 19.20
C LYS A 26 10.91 -8.75 19.51
N HIS A 27 10.80 -7.81 18.58
CA HIS A 27 10.15 -6.51 18.80
C HIS A 27 8.88 -6.33 17.97
N LEU A 28 8.59 -7.23 17.03
CA LEU A 28 7.48 -7.12 16.10
C LEU A 28 6.24 -7.89 16.60
N SER A 29 5.10 -7.21 16.64
CA SER A 29 3.78 -7.79 16.81
C SER A 29 2.92 -7.54 15.58
N LEU A 30 1.95 -8.44 15.35
CA LEU A 30 0.94 -8.31 14.29
C LEU A 30 -0.44 -8.20 14.93
N GLU A 31 -1.26 -7.28 14.46
CA GLU A 31 -2.65 -7.13 14.88
C GLU A 31 -3.59 -6.94 13.68
N TRP A 32 -4.85 -7.34 13.86
CA TRP A 32 -5.91 -6.95 12.94
C TRP A 32 -6.39 -5.55 13.30
N LEU A 33 -6.53 -4.70 12.30
CA LEU A 33 -7.12 -3.37 12.44
C LEU A 33 -8.63 -3.46 12.63
N PRO A 34 -9.26 -2.42 13.19
CA PRO A 34 -10.71 -2.26 13.15
C PRO A 34 -11.25 -2.36 11.72
N SER A 35 -12.43 -2.95 11.54
CA SER A 35 -13.02 -3.18 10.21
C SER A 35 -13.43 -1.90 9.47
N ASP A 36 -13.58 -0.78 10.20
CA ASP A 36 -13.89 0.56 9.67
C ASP A 36 -12.64 1.37 9.30
N GLU A 37 -11.44 0.83 9.55
CA GLU A 37 -10.20 1.48 9.15
C GLU A 37 -10.06 1.46 7.62
N SER A 38 -9.79 2.63 7.05
CA SER A 38 -9.63 2.80 5.60
C SER A 38 -8.30 2.25 5.05
N ARG A 39 -7.26 2.19 5.90
CA ARG A 39 -5.93 1.72 5.52
C ARG A 39 -5.90 0.20 5.43
N LEU A 40 -5.22 -0.33 4.40
CA LEU A 40 -4.96 -1.77 4.26
C LEU A 40 -3.91 -2.27 5.26
N GLY A 41 -2.91 -1.44 5.54
CA GLY A 41 -1.82 -1.74 6.46
C GLY A 41 -1.35 -0.48 7.18
N MET A 42 -0.74 -0.67 8.35
CA MET A 42 0.00 0.39 9.02
C MET A 42 1.12 -0.20 9.87
N THR A 43 2.20 0.58 10.02
CA THR A 43 3.30 0.28 10.94
C THR A 43 3.33 1.34 12.04
N ARG A 44 3.24 0.90 13.30
CA ARG A 44 3.33 1.76 14.48
C ARG A 44 4.58 1.42 15.26
N PHE A 45 5.35 2.44 15.62
CA PHE A 45 6.52 2.30 16.49
C PHE A 45 6.21 2.82 17.90
N GLU A 46 6.90 2.28 18.89
CA GLU A 46 6.88 2.77 20.28
C GLU A 46 7.35 4.24 20.38
N TYR A 47 8.37 4.61 19.60
CA TYR A 47 8.97 5.93 19.65
C TYR A 47 8.50 6.85 18.53
N ASP A 48 8.66 8.16 18.76
CA ASP A 48 8.45 9.18 17.76
C ASP A 48 9.50 9.16 16.63
N HIS A 49 9.27 9.99 15.61
CA HIS A 49 10.14 10.08 14.45
C HIS A 49 11.60 10.47 14.78
N ASN A 50 11.82 11.34 15.76
CA ASN A 50 13.15 11.84 16.10
C ASN A 50 13.98 10.73 16.76
N GLU A 51 13.40 10.02 17.71
CA GLU A 51 14.08 8.91 18.38
C GLU A 51 14.26 7.71 17.44
N LEU A 52 13.29 7.43 16.56
CA LEU A 52 13.47 6.43 15.49
C LEU A 52 14.65 6.78 14.58
N PHE A 53 14.75 8.04 14.15
CA PHE A 53 15.85 8.48 13.29
C PHE A 53 17.21 8.34 13.99
N ARG A 54 17.28 8.69 15.27
CA ARG A 54 18.49 8.49 16.10
C ARG A 54 18.86 7.01 16.21
N ARG A 55 17.88 6.14 16.51
CA ARG A 55 18.09 4.68 16.61
C ARG A 55 18.52 4.05 15.30
N ARG A 56 17.94 4.52 14.19
CA ARG A 56 18.32 4.14 12.82
C ARG A 56 19.80 4.41 12.57
N ARG A 57 20.27 5.62 12.89
CA ARG A 57 21.69 6.02 12.75
C ARG A 57 22.62 5.19 13.63
N LEU A 58 22.20 4.89 14.86
CA LEU A 58 22.96 4.08 15.81
C LEU A 58 22.84 2.56 15.54
N ARG A 59 21.99 2.15 14.60
CA ARG A 59 21.67 0.75 14.28
C ARG A 59 21.24 -0.05 15.52
N VAL A 60 20.51 0.56 16.43
CA VAL A 60 19.96 -0.13 17.62
C VAL A 60 18.50 -0.52 17.38
N ALA A 61 17.93 -1.30 18.29
CA ALA A 61 16.54 -1.75 18.19
C ALA A 61 15.57 -0.55 18.10
N PRO A 62 14.50 -0.64 17.28
CA PRO A 62 13.53 0.43 17.10
C PRO A 62 12.56 0.60 18.29
N GLY A 63 12.67 -0.22 19.34
CA GLY A 63 11.60 -0.39 20.33
C GLY A 63 10.56 -1.38 19.84
N ALA A 64 9.42 -1.46 20.53
CA ALA A 64 8.29 -2.26 20.06
C ALA A 64 7.74 -1.71 18.72
N VAL A 65 7.41 -2.63 17.81
CA VAL A 65 6.82 -2.32 16.50
C VAL A 65 5.58 -3.17 16.32
N THR A 66 4.47 -2.53 15.97
CA THR A 66 3.20 -3.20 15.67
C THR A 66 2.87 -2.99 14.20
N ILE A 67 2.64 -4.07 13.46
CA ILE A 67 2.02 -4.00 12.13
C ILE A 67 0.55 -4.34 12.27
N GLY A 68 -0.30 -3.38 11.89
CA GLY A 68 -1.73 -3.57 11.76
C GLY A 68 -2.09 -3.91 10.31
N LEU A 69 -2.95 -4.90 10.10
CA LEU A 69 -3.49 -5.28 8.79
C LEU A 69 -5.02 -5.20 8.80
N ASN A 70 -5.60 -4.73 7.70
CA ASN A 70 -7.05 -4.68 7.55
C ASN A 70 -7.62 -6.11 7.38
N PRO A 71 -8.68 -6.49 8.11
CA PRO A 71 -9.32 -7.79 7.97
C PRO A 71 -9.76 -8.14 6.54
N ILE A 72 -10.07 -7.14 5.69
CA ILE A 72 -10.46 -7.35 4.29
C ILE A 72 -9.37 -8.08 3.49
N LEU A 73 -8.10 -7.96 3.89
CA LEU A 73 -6.98 -8.64 3.26
C LEU A 73 -7.06 -10.17 3.37
N ALA A 74 -7.82 -10.70 4.34
CA ALA A 74 -8.02 -12.15 4.47
C ALA A 74 -8.73 -12.76 3.23
N GLU A 75 -9.42 -11.95 2.44
CA GLU A 75 -10.09 -12.37 1.20
C GLU A 75 -9.14 -12.45 -0.01
N ASP A 76 -7.91 -11.93 0.11
CA ASP A 76 -6.95 -11.84 -0.99
C ASP A 76 -5.53 -12.08 -0.48
N GLY A 77 -5.08 -13.33 -0.59
CA GLY A 77 -3.76 -13.74 -0.09
C GLY A 77 -2.58 -13.04 -0.78
N VAL A 78 -2.73 -12.62 -2.03
CA VAL A 78 -1.67 -11.91 -2.77
C VAL A 78 -1.56 -10.47 -2.27
N LEU A 79 -2.71 -9.79 -2.14
CA LEU A 79 -2.75 -8.44 -1.57
C LEU A 79 -2.31 -8.44 -0.10
N PHE A 80 -2.74 -9.44 0.68
CA PHE A 80 -2.28 -9.63 2.05
C PHE A 80 -0.76 -9.72 2.15
N ARG A 81 -0.14 -10.60 1.34
CA ARG A 81 1.32 -10.77 1.32
C ARG A 81 2.02 -9.49 0.90
N HIS A 82 1.50 -8.82 -0.13
CA HIS A 82 2.02 -7.53 -0.61
C HIS A 82 1.99 -6.46 0.49
N THR A 83 0.85 -6.25 1.13
CA THR A 83 0.69 -5.27 2.21
C THR A 83 1.56 -5.61 3.41
N LEU A 84 1.60 -6.88 3.84
CA LEU A 84 2.46 -7.28 4.95
C LEU A 84 3.95 -7.04 4.64
N VAL A 85 4.43 -7.33 3.43
CA VAL A 85 5.81 -7.04 3.05
C VAL A 85 6.09 -5.54 3.06
N HIS A 86 5.18 -4.72 2.54
CA HIS A 86 5.30 -3.27 2.59
C HIS A 86 5.47 -2.75 4.04
N GLU A 87 4.61 -3.20 4.97
CA GLU A 87 4.71 -2.81 6.38
C GLU A 87 5.98 -3.39 7.05
N LEU A 88 6.43 -4.58 6.67
CA LEU A 88 7.68 -5.15 7.18
C LEU A 88 8.91 -4.34 6.74
N LEU A 89 8.91 -3.79 5.53
CA LEU A 89 9.99 -2.91 5.08
C LEU A 89 10.01 -1.62 5.89
N HIS A 90 8.85 -1.04 6.18
CA HIS A 90 8.74 0.08 7.12
C HIS A 90 9.28 -0.28 8.50
N ALA A 91 8.82 -1.39 9.07
CA ALA A 91 9.29 -1.89 10.36
C ALA A 91 10.83 -2.11 10.37
N ALA A 92 11.39 -2.55 9.25
CA ALA A 92 12.83 -2.77 9.08
C ALA A 92 13.66 -1.48 8.99
N GLY A 93 13.02 -0.31 8.97
CA GLY A 93 13.66 1.01 8.96
C GLY A 93 13.74 1.66 7.57
N MET A 94 13.03 1.11 6.57
CA MET A 94 12.84 1.74 5.27
C MET A 94 11.66 2.71 5.33
N ILE A 95 11.89 3.85 5.99
CA ILE A 95 10.82 4.83 6.30
C ILE A 95 10.42 5.67 5.07
N GLU A 96 11.35 5.89 4.14
CA GLU A 96 11.11 6.69 2.93
C GLU A 96 10.69 5.83 1.72
N HIS A 97 9.64 6.25 1.03
CA HIS A 97 9.16 5.63 -0.20
C HIS A 97 10.02 6.10 -1.38
N GLY A 98 11.27 5.63 -1.47
CA GLY A 98 12.14 5.81 -2.64
C GLY A 98 11.99 4.70 -3.68
N GLY A 99 12.62 4.83 -4.85
CA GLY A 99 12.57 3.83 -5.92
C GLY A 99 12.96 2.41 -5.47
N ASN A 100 13.98 2.31 -4.61
CA ASN A 100 14.43 1.04 -4.02
C ASN A 100 13.30 0.31 -3.26
N HIS A 101 12.42 1.06 -2.56
CA HIS A 101 11.32 0.46 -1.80
C HIS A 101 10.29 -0.21 -2.72
N ALA A 102 9.85 0.48 -3.78
CA ALA A 102 8.86 -0.06 -4.72
C ALA A 102 9.37 -1.28 -5.47
N ASP A 103 10.65 -1.26 -5.88
CA ASP A 103 11.27 -2.38 -6.59
C ASP A 103 11.44 -3.62 -5.68
N LEU A 104 11.84 -3.41 -4.42
CA LEU A 104 11.94 -4.49 -3.43
C LEU A 104 10.59 -5.14 -3.13
N VAL A 105 9.54 -4.35 -2.93
CA VAL A 105 8.20 -4.90 -2.72
C VAL A 105 7.76 -5.69 -3.96
N LYS A 106 7.97 -5.14 -5.16
CA LYS A 106 7.62 -5.81 -6.42
C LYS A 106 8.37 -7.13 -6.62
N GLN A 107 9.62 -7.22 -6.18
CA GLN A 107 10.43 -8.43 -6.25
C GLN A 107 9.96 -9.50 -5.26
N ILE A 108 9.68 -9.11 -4.01
CA ILE A 108 9.39 -10.06 -2.92
C ILE A 108 7.92 -10.47 -2.94
N ALA A 109 7.02 -9.49 -3.00
CA ALA A 109 5.57 -9.68 -2.97
C ALA A 109 4.89 -8.71 -3.94
N PRO A 110 4.86 -9.03 -5.25
CA PRO A 110 4.20 -8.17 -6.23
C PRO A 110 2.73 -7.98 -5.90
N ALA A 111 2.23 -6.75 -6.10
CA ALA A 111 0.82 -6.45 -5.93
C ALA A 111 -0.01 -7.24 -6.97
N PRO A 112 -1.20 -7.73 -6.60
CA PRO A 112 -2.10 -8.32 -7.57
C PRO A 112 -2.59 -7.24 -8.54
N ASN A 113 -2.92 -7.64 -9.77
CA ASN A 113 -3.63 -6.72 -10.65
C ASN A 113 -5.10 -6.61 -10.23
N LEU A 114 -5.79 -5.59 -10.75
CA LEU A 114 -7.19 -5.34 -10.39
C LEU A 114 -8.13 -6.48 -10.79
N ALA A 115 -7.85 -7.20 -11.88
CA ALA A 115 -8.72 -8.30 -12.32
C ALA A 115 -8.63 -9.51 -11.38
N GLU A 116 -7.44 -9.73 -10.80
CA GLU A 116 -7.13 -10.85 -9.91
C GLU A 116 -7.57 -10.60 -8.46
N SER A 117 -7.69 -9.34 -8.05
CA SER A 117 -8.04 -8.97 -6.67
C SER A 117 -9.53 -8.65 -6.52
N SER A 118 -10.25 -9.42 -5.70
CA SER A 118 -11.62 -9.08 -5.28
C SER A 118 -11.64 -7.82 -4.41
N VAL A 119 -10.67 -7.68 -3.50
CA VAL A 119 -10.53 -6.55 -2.58
C VAL A 119 -10.31 -5.24 -3.34
N LEU A 120 -9.34 -5.19 -4.25
CA LEU A 120 -9.07 -3.98 -5.04
C LEU A 120 -10.28 -3.58 -5.91
N ARG A 121 -11.05 -4.55 -6.41
CA ARG A 121 -12.30 -4.27 -7.14
C ARG A 121 -13.37 -3.65 -6.25
N LYS A 122 -13.59 -4.19 -5.05
CA LYS A 122 -14.52 -3.64 -4.06
C LYS A 122 -14.13 -2.21 -3.68
N MET A 123 -12.88 -1.99 -3.28
CA MET A 123 -12.38 -0.65 -2.93
C MET A 123 -12.50 0.35 -4.09
N ARG A 124 -12.20 -0.08 -5.32
CA ARG A 124 -12.39 0.79 -6.49
C ARG A 124 -13.87 1.15 -6.68
N GLN A 125 -14.78 0.20 -6.48
CA GLN A 125 -16.21 0.45 -6.61
C GLN A 125 -16.70 1.41 -5.52
N GLU A 126 -16.28 1.23 -4.27
CA GLU A 126 -16.61 2.14 -3.16
C GLU A 126 -16.16 3.58 -3.44
N VAL A 127 -14.94 3.75 -3.97
CA VAL A 127 -14.45 5.08 -4.39
C VAL A 127 -15.31 5.65 -5.51
N LEU A 128 -15.67 4.84 -6.53
CA LEU A 128 -16.54 5.28 -7.62
C LEU A 128 -17.94 5.68 -7.11
N ASP A 129 -18.49 4.94 -6.15
CA ASP A 129 -19.81 5.19 -5.57
C ASP A 129 -19.84 6.46 -4.70
N SER A 130 -18.71 6.82 -4.09
CA SER A 130 -18.54 8.06 -3.31
C SER A 130 -18.37 9.32 -4.15
N LEU A 131 -18.06 9.20 -5.45
CA LEU A 131 -17.81 10.34 -6.31
C LEU A 131 -19.12 11.06 -6.67
N PRO A 132 -19.15 12.40 -6.65
CA PRO A 132 -20.37 13.16 -6.92
C PRO A 132 -20.86 12.99 -8.37
N GLU A 133 -19.91 12.83 -9.30
CA GLU A 133 -20.17 12.69 -10.72
C GLU A 133 -20.18 11.22 -11.13
N ARG A 134 -21.38 10.70 -11.47
CA ARG A 134 -21.55 9.34 -11.99
C ARG A 134 -21.35 9.22 -13.50
N GLN A 135 -21.35 10.34 -14.21
CA GLN A 135 -21.22 10.39 -15.67
C GLN A 135 -20.26 11.50 -16.07
N TRP A 136 -19.57 11.28 -17.19
CA TRP A 136 -18.79 12.30 -17.86
C TRP A 136 -19.65 12.97 -18.93
N ILE A 137 -19.61 14.30 -18.99
CA ILE A 137 -20.23 15.09 -20.05
C ILE A 137 -19.11 15.83 -20.79
N CYS A 138 -19.02 15.64 -22.10
CA CYS A 138 -18.01 16.32 -22.90
C CYS A 138 -18.42 17.77 -23.22
N GLY A 139 -17.68 18.75 -22.71
CA GLY A 139 -17.91 20.17 -23.00
C GLY A 139 -17.76 20.58 -24.48
N ASN A 140 -17.14 19.74 -25.32
CA ASN A 140 -17.01 20.00 -26.76
C ASN A 140 -18.21 19.55 -27.61
N CYS A 141 -18.91 18.49 -27.21
CA CYS A 141 -19.95 17.87 -28.06
C CYS A 141 -21.21 17.42 -27.30
N GLY A 142 -21.27 17.62 -25.98
CA GLY A 142 -22.39 17.26 -25.12
C GLY A 142 -22.61 15.76 -24.96
N HIS A 143 -21.68 14.90 -25.41
CA HIS A 143 -21.82 13.46 -25.21
C HIS A 143 -21.69 13.11 -23.73
N THR A 144 -22.60 12.26 -23.25
CA THR A 144 -22.62 11.76 -21.88
C THR A 144 -22.36 10.25 -21.87
N TRP A 145 -21.52 9.79 -20.94
CA TRP A 145 -21.26 8.36 -20.72
C TRP A 145 -20.91 8.08 -19.26
N ASP A 146 -21.08 6.84 -18.83
CA ASP A 146 -20.87 6.45 -17.44
C ASP A 146 -19.41 6.57 -17.01
N ARG A 147 -19.23 7.00 -15.76
CA ARG A 147 -17.91 7.08 -15.12
C ARG A 147 -17.48 5.70 -14.70
N LEU A 148 -16.68 5.06 -15.55
CA LEU A 148 -16.09 3.75 -15.26
C LEU A 148 -14.76 3.84 -14.50
N ARG A 149 -14.10 5.00 -14.46
CA ARG A 149 -12.76 5.18 -13.88
C ARG A 149 -12.74 6.37 -12.92
N ILE A 150 -11.82 6.29 -11.94
CA ILE A 150 -11.59 7.37 -10.98
C ILE A 150 -11.01 8.59 -11.71
N SER A 151 -10.05 8.39 -12.61
CA SER A 151 -9.47 9.47 -13.40
C SER A 151 -10.40 9.92 -14.52
N ALA A 152 -10.34 11.23 -14.81
CA ALA A 152 -10.99 11.79 -15.98
C ALA A 152 -10.40 11.17 -17.27
N PRO A 153 -11.23 10.93 -18.30
CA PRO A 153 -10.75 10.45 -19.58
C PRO A 153 -9.88 11.50 -20.26
N SER A 154 -8.89 11.09 -21.06
CA SER A 154 -8.03 12.04 -21.79
C SER A 154 -8.73 12.64 -23.01
N ARG A 155 -9.68 11.92 -23.60
CA ARG A 155 -10.43 12.31 -24.81
C ARG A 155 -11.88 11.86 -24.71
N CYS A 156 -12.76 12.58 -25.41
CA CYS A 156 -14.15 12.15 -25.56
C CYS A 156 -14.24 10.92 -26.50
N PRO A 157 -14.98 9.86 -26.13
CA PRO A 157 -15.13 8.67 -26.98
C PRO A 157 -15.96 8.94 -28.25
N LYS A 158 -16.77 10.01 -28.27
CA LYS A 158 -17.60 10.38 -29.43
C LYS A 158 -16.88 11.30 -30.41
N CYS A 159 -16.28 12.40 -29.94
CA CYS A 159 -15.69 13.42 -30.81
C CYS A 159 -14.16 13.41 -30.87
N ALA A 160 -13.49 12.52 -30.12
CA ALA A 160 -12.04 12.35 -30.04
C ALA A 160 -11.22 13.59 -29.62
N ARG A 161 -11.86 14.72 -29.32
CA ARG A 161 -11.21 15.92 -28.78
C ARG A 161 -10.72 15.70 -27.34
N PRO A 162 -9.68 16.42 -26.89
CA PRO A 162 -9.28 16.45 -25.48
C PRO A 162 -10.50 16.64 -24.59
N PHE A 163 -10.59 15.84 -23.54
CA PHE A 163 -11.72 15.92 -22.63
C PHE A 163 -11.61 17.21 -21.81
N SER A 164 -12.65 18.03 -21.92
CA SER A 164 -12.96 19.11 -20.98
C SER A 164 -14.34 18.76 -20.44
N PRO A 165 -14.51 18.59 -19.12
CA PRO A 165 -15.84 18.45 -18.54
C PRO A 165 -16.65 19.73 -18.83
N GLN A 166 -17.96 19.57 -18.94
CA GLN A 166 -18.90 20.69 -19.01
C GLN A 166 -19.20 21.22 -17.61
#